data_AF-A0A4Y2S632-F1
#
_entry.id   AF-A0A4Y2S632-F1
#
_cell.length_a   1.000
_cell.length_b   1.000
_cell.length_c   1.000
_cell.angle_alpha   90.00
_cell.angle_beta   90.00
_cell.angle_gamma   90.00
#
_symmetry.space_group_name_H-M   'P 1'
#
loop_
_entity.id
_entity.type
_entity.pdbx_description
1 polymer ?
#
loop_
_entity_poly.entity_id
_entity_poly.type
_entity_poly.pdbx_seq_one_letter_code
_entity_poly.pdbx_strand_id
1 'polypeptide(L)'
;MLKHSKPKTSLAYSCPQNTTVILHLDLGVIESMKRRYRKQLLSNLIFDDEEEAACSIVQFWKALTLKDCVYMVNAAWESVPEHSLKRSWRKLVPYLETVDQSKDNGSFNMT
;
A
#
# COMPACT_ATOMS: atom_id res chain seq x y z
N MET A 1 2.61 -10.02 42.74
CA MET A 1 3.13 -8.87 41.98
C MET A 1 3.17 -9.24 40.49
N LEU A 2 2.23 -8.76 39.69
CA LEU A 2 2.26 -8.97 38.23
C LEU A 2 3.25 -7.98 37.60
N LYS A 3 4.35 -8.51 37.04
CA LYS A 3 5.26 -7.74 36.21
C LYS A 3 4.60 -7.53 34.84
N HIS A 4 4.05 -6.35 34.61
CA HIS A 4 3.63 -5.92 33.28
C HIS A 4 4.87 -5.73 32.41
N SER A 5 5.21 -6.75 31.61
CA SER A 5 6.21 -6.63 30.53
C SER A 5 5.60 -5.79 29.41
N LYS A 6 6.02 -4.52 29.32
CA LYS A 6 5.63 -3.65 28.20
C LYS A 6 6.19 -4.21 26.89
N PRO A 7 5.43 -4.23 25.79
CA PRO A 7 5.98 -4.60 24.49
C PRO A 7 7.08 -3.58 24.11
N LYS A 8 8.28 -4.06 23.79
CA LYS A 8 9.34 -3.24 23.19
C LYS A 8 8.95 -2.92 21.76
N THR A 9 8.14 -1.88 21.57
CA THR A 9 7.97 -1.26 20.25
C THR A 9 9.22 -0.44 19.95
N SER A 10 10.16 -1.02 19.22
CA SER A 10 11.30 -0.28 18.66
C SER A 10 10.77 0.61 17.52
N LEU A 11 10.57 1.89 17.81
CA LEU A 11 10.23 2.88 16.80
C LEU A 11 11.50 3.19 15.99
N ALA A 12 11.73 2.43 14.93
CA ALA A 12 12.81 2.70 13.98
C ALA A 12 12.43 3.90 13.11
N TYR A 13 12.60 5.12 13.64
CA TYR A 13 12.54 6.33 12.83
C TYR A 13 13.91 6.56 12.21
N SER A 14 14.05 6.23 10.93
CA SER A 14 15.22 6.61 10.14
C SER A 14 14.75 6.95 8.73
N CYS A 15 14.92 8.21 8.31
CA CYS A 15 15.05 8.57 6.90
C CYS A 15 15.59 10.00 6.74
N PRO A 16 16.77 10.14 6.09
CA PRO A 16 16.83 11.06 4.94
C PRO A 16 17.20 10.38 3.60
N GLN A 17 17.85 9.20 3.60
CA GLN A 17 18.29 8.50 2.37
C GLN A 17 17.32 7.42 1.85
N ASN A 18 16.29 7.08 2.64
CA ASN A 18 15.50 5.83 2.53
C ASN A 18 14.17 6.06 1.79
N THR A 19 13.93 7.28 1.32
CA THR A 19 12.67 7.74 0.74
C THR A 19 12.34 6.90 -0.50
N THR A 20 13.31 6.60 -1.35
CA THR A 20 13.14 5.80 -2.58
C THR A 20 12.68 4.37 -2.31
N VAL A 21 13.11 3.79 -1.18
CA VAL A 21 12.83 2.41 -0.79
C VAL A 21 11.43 2.28 -0.20
N ILE A 22 11.03 3.23 0.66
CA ILE A 22 9.64 3.35 1.15
C ILE A 22 8.70 3.62 -0.03
N LEU A 23 9.08 4.51 -0.95
CA LEU A 23 8.33 4.79 -2.17
C LEU A 23 8.13 3.54 -3.05
N HIS A 24 9.09 2.62 -3.10
CA HIS A 24 8.96 1.36 -3.85
C HIS A 24 8.01 0.35 -3.19
N LEU A 25 7.97 0.30 -1.86
CA LEU A 25 6.98 -0.50 -1.12
C LEU A 25 5.58 0.01 -1.42
N ASP A 26 5.42 1.33 -1.30
CA ASP A 26 4.18 2.03 -1.57
C ASP A 26 3.75 1.78 -3.02
N LEU A 27 4.66 1.82 -3.99
CA LEU A 27 4.33 1.60 -5.40
C LEU A 27 3.66 0.24 -5.66
N GLY A 28 4.20 -0.86 -5.13
CA GLY A 28 3.69 -2.20 -5.41
C GLY A 28 2.36 -2.51 -4.70
N VAL A 29 2.20 -2.01 -3.48
CA VAL A 29 0.95 -2.17 -2.73
C VAL A 29 -0.14 -1.26 -3.31
N ILE A 30 0.20 -0.01 -3.63
CA ILE A 30 -0.71 0.96 -4.28
C ILE A 30 -1.13 0.45 -5.66
N GLU A 31 -0.22 -0.11 -6.45
CA GLU A 31 -0.56 -0.67 -7.76
C GLU A 31 -1.54 -1.86 -7.64
N SER A 32 -1.30 -2.76 -6.68
CA SER A 32 -2.20 -3.88 -6.39
C SER A 32 -3.60 -3.38 -5.97
N MET A 33 -3.66 -2.38 -5.08
CA MET A 33 -4.90 -1.75 -4.66
C MET A 33 -5.62 -1.07 -5.83
N LYS A 34 -4.91 -0.28 -6.64
CA LYS A 34 -5.47 0.39 -7.84
C LYS A 34 -6.03 -0.62 -8.84
N ARG A 35 -5.35 -1.73 -9.06
CA ARG A 35 -5.84 -2.81 -9.95
C ARG A 35 -7.15 -3.40 -9.43
N ARG A 36 -7.26 -3.60 -8.12
CA ARG A 36 -8.46 -4.15 -7.46
C ARG A 36 -9.63 -3.18 -7.50
N TYR A 37 -9.36 -1.91 -7.22
CA TYR A 37 -10.34 -0.82 -7.37
C TYR A 37 -10.91 -0.78 -8.79
N ARG A 38 -10.05 -0.78 -9.81
CA ARG A 38 -10.49 -0.78 -11.23
C ARG A 38 -11.32 -2.01 -11.58
N LYS A 39 -10.95 -3.19 -11.07
CA LYS A 39 -11.73 -4.41 -11.28
C LYS A 39 -13.13 -4.31 -10.67
N GLN A 40 -13.25 -3.81 -9.44
CA GLN A 40 -14.55 -3.61 -8.78
C GLN A 40 -15.39 -2.56 -9.50
N LEU A 41 -14.79 -1.45 -9.90
CA LEU A 41 -15.45 -0.40 -10.68
C LEU A 41 -16.03 -0.94 -11.99
N LEU A 42 -15.24 -1.70 -12.74
CA LEU A 42 -15.68 -2.31 -14.00
C LEU A 42 -16.76 -3.36 -13.77
N SER A 43 -16.66 -4.14 -12.68
CA SER A 43 -17.71 -5.08 -12.30
C SER A 43 -19.04 -4.35 -12.08
N ASN A 44 -19.05 -3.31 -11.24
CA ASN A 44 -20.26 -2.54 -10.94
C ASN A 44 -20.85 -1.90 -12.20
N LEU A 45 -20.00 -1.41 -13.11
CA LEU A 45 -20.43 -0.84 -14.39
C LEU A 45 -21.10 -1.85 -15.33
N ILE A 46 -20.67 -3.12 -15.31
CA ILE A 46 -21.15 -4.16 -16.22
C ILE A 46 -22.44 -4.82 -15.70
N PHE A 47 -22.67 -4.82 -14.38
CA PHE A 47 -23.83 -5.47 -13.77
C PHE A 47 -25.06 -4.55 -13.59
N ASP A 48 -24.97 -3.25 -13.92
CA ASP A 48 -26.14 -2.35 -14.05
C ASP A 48 -26.82 -2.58 -15.42
N ASP A 49 -27.46 -3.75 -15.56
CA ASP A 49 -28.27 -4.15 -16.70
C ASP A 49 -29.69 -3.59 -16.56
N GLU A 50 -30.03 -2.49 -17.24
CA GLU A 50 -31.43 -2.25 -17.66
C GLU A 50 -31.67 -1.19 -18.76
N GLU A 51 -30.68 -0.40 -19.22
CA GLU A 51 -30.85 0.53 -20.35
C GLU A 51 -29.63 0.56 -21.30
N GLU A 52 -29.87 1.00 -22.53
CA GLU A 52 -28.89 1.26 -23.62
C GLU A 52 -27.46 1.51 -23.08
N ALA A 53 -26.51 0.62 -23.39
CA ALA A 53 -25.19 0.55 -22.73
C ALA A 53 -24.38 1.86 -22.73
N ALA A 54 -24.62 2.76 -23.69
CA ALA A 54 -24.01 4.09 -23.70
C ALA A 54 -24.65 5.06 -22.69
N CYS A 55 -25.97 4.96 -22.49
CA CYS A 55 -26.70 5.72 -21.48
C CYS A 55 -26.33 5.22 -20.06
N SER A 56 -26.18 3.89 -19.88
CA SER A 56 -25.86 3.29 -18.58
C SER A 56 -24.49 3.73 -18.04
N ILE A 57 -23.45 3.83 -18.88
CA ILE A 57 -22.13 4.32 -18.45
C ILE A 57 -22.22 5.78 -17.97
N VAL A 58 -22.92 6.63 -18.71
CA VAL A 58 -23.07 8.06 -18.36
C VAL A 58 -23.89 8.22 -17.08
N GLN A 59 -24.97 7.45 -16.93
CA GLN A 59 -25.79 7.43 -15.71
C GLN A 59 -24.99 6.93 -14.50
N PHE A 60 -24.21 5.86 -14.66
CA PHE A 60 -23.32 5.34 -13.61
C PHE A 60 -22.36 6.41 -13.08
N TRP A 61 -21.64 7.10 -13.98
CA TRP A 61 -20.71 8.16 -13.56
C TRP A 61 -21.41 9.36 -12.92
N LYS A 62 -22.65 9.67 -13.31
CA LYS A 62 -23.47 10.71 -12.67
C LYS A 62 -23.96 10.31 -11.28
N ALA A 63 -24.22 9.02 -11.07
CA ALA A 63 -24.69 8.47 -9.80
C ALA A 63 -23.53 8.24 -8.80
N LEU A 64 -22.30 8.05 -9.28
CA LEU A 64 -21.14 7.76 -8.45
C LEU A 64 -20.81 8.93 -7.51
N THR A 65 -20.91 8.69 -6.20
CA THR A 65 -20.61 9.71 -5.19
C THR A 65 -19.20 9.56 -4.61
N LEU A 66 -18.69 10.62 -3.96
CA LEU A 66 -17.44 10.53 -3.21
C LEU A 66 -17.50 9.48 -2.09
N LYS A 67 -18.68 9.30 -1.48
CA LYS A 67 -18.92 8.28 -0.47
C LYS A 67 -18.70 6.88 -1.06
N ASP A 68 -19.23 6.61 -2.25
CA ASP A 68 -19.03 5.34 -2.94
C ASP A 68 -17.55 5.12 -3.27
N CYS A 69 -16.86 6.15 -3.76
CA CYS A 69 -15.41 6.09 -4.00
C CYS A 69 -14.62 5.68 -2.75
N VAL A 70 -14.97 6.24 -1.58
CA VAL A 70 -14.30 5.88 -0.31
C VAL A 70 -14.56 4.42 0.06
N TYR A 71 -15.79 3.93 -0.06
CA TYR A 71 -16.10 2.51 0.18
C TYR A 71 -15.39 1.58 -0.79
N MET A 72 -15.31 1.96 -2.06
CA MET A 72 -14.59 1.20 -3.08
C MET A 72 -13.08 1.15 -2.79
N VAL A 73 -12.48 2.23 -2.29
CA VAL A 73 -11.08 2.22 -1.85
C VAL A 73 -10.90 1.30 -0.64
N ASN A 74 -11.81 1.34 0.34
CA ASN A 74 -11.77 0.43 1.48
C ASN A 74 -11.85 -1.04 1.04
N ALA A 75 -12.84 -1.37 0.21
CA ALA A 75 -13.02 -2.73 -0.31
C ALA A 75 -11.82 -3.19 -1.16
N ALA A 76 -11.23 -2.29 -1.96
CA ALA A 76 -10.04 -2.59 -2.73
C ALA A 76 -8.84 -2.90 -1.82
N TRP A 77 -8.65 -2.12 -0.75
CA TRP A 77 -7.61 -2.32 0.25
C TRP A 77 -7.77 -3.64 1.00
N GLU A 78 -8.96 -3.93 1.52
CA GLU A 78 -9.26 -5.19 2.22
C GLU A 78 -9.06 -6.42 1.32
N SER A 79 -9.27 -6.28 0.01
CA SER A 79 -9.03 -7.38 -0.93
C SER A 79 -7.55 -7.62 -1.26
N VAL A 80 -6.62 -6.76 -0.83
CA VAL A 80 -5.18 -6.96 -1.05
C VAL A 80 -4.72 -8.19 -0.26
N PRO A 81 -4.13 -9.22 -0.91
CA PRO A 81 -3.73 -10.43 -0.21
C PRO A 81 -2.55 -10.17 0.73
N GLU A 82 -2.58 -10.80 1.90
CA GLU A 82 -1.51 -10.69 2.90
C GLU A 82 -0.13 -11.07 2.31
N HIS A 83 -0.07 -12.11 1.46
CA HIS A 83 1.18 -12.52 0.82
C HIS A 83 1.75 -11.45 -0.12
N SER A 84 0.90 -10.57 -0.69
CA SER A 84 1.34 -9.45 -1.53
C SER A 84 2.02 -8.40 -0.66
N LEU A 85 1.46 -8.09 0.51
CA LEU A 85 2.08 -7.20 1.49
C LEU A 85 3.42 -7.77 1.99
N LYS A 86 3.44 -9.05 2.39
CA LYS A 86 4.67 -9.75 2.81
C LYS A 86 5.74 -9.78 1.72
N ARG A 87 5.35 -9.93 0.45
CA ARG A 87 6.29 -9.92 -0.68
C ARG A 87 6.86 -8.53 -0.93
N SER A 88 6.04 -7.49 -0.84
CA SER A 88 6.51 -6.11 -0.94
C SER A 88 7.51 -5.80 0.17
N TRP A 89 7.25 -6.26 1.40
CA TRP A 89 8.17 -6.09 2.53
C TRP A 89 9.49 -6.85 2.37
N ARG A 90 9.46 -8.09 1.86
CA ARG A 90 10.68 -8.87 1.58
C ARG A 90 11.63 -8.20 0.59
N LYS A 91 11.09 -7.43 -0.37
CA LYS A 91 11.92 -6.65 -1.30
C LYS A 91 12.71 -5.55 -0.59
N LEU A 92 12.29 -5.10 0.59
CA LEU A 92 12.99 -4.07 1.35
C LEU A 92 14.15 -4.60 2.19
N VAL A 93 14.15 -5.89 2.54
CA VAL A 93 15.16 -6.49 3.44
C VAL A 93 16.60 -6.20 2.98
N PRO A 94 16.98 -6.38 1.70
CA PRO A 94 18.33 -6.07 1.23
C PRO A 94 18.70 -4.58 1.31
N TYR A 95 17.71 -3.69 1.25
CA TYR A 95 17.94 -2.24 1.35
C TYR A 95 18.15 -1.80 2.80
N LEU A 96 17.53 -2.48 3.76
CA LEU A 96 17.73 -2.19 5.18
C LEU A 96 19.13 -2.64 5.64
N GLU A 97 19.59 -3.80 5.15
CA GLU A 97 20.92 -4.34 5.48
C GLU A 97 22.08 -3.48 4.94
N THR A 98 21.92 -2.87 3.76
CA THR A 98 22.95 -1.99 3.16
C THR A 98 23.04 -0.63 3.85
N VAL A 99 21.94 -0.11 4.39
CA VAL A 99 21.94 1.11 5.19
C VAL A 99 22.72 0.93 6.49
N ASP A 100 22.62 -0.23 7.14
CA ASP A 100 23.34 -0.48 8.40
C ASP A 100 24.85 -0.66 8.19
N GLN A 101 25.29 -1.28 7.10
CA GLN A 101 26.72 -1.37 6.75
C GLN A 101 27.34 0.01 6.44
N SER A 102 26.58 0.91 5.80
CA SER A 102 27.08 2.27 5.50
C SER A 102 27.33 3.13 6.74
N LYS A 103 26.66 2.84 7.87
CA LYS A 103 26.85 3.56 9.14
C LYS A 103 28.11 3.12 9.89
N ASP A 104 28.52 1.87 9.73
CA ASP A 104 29.72 1.33 10.39
C ASP A 104 31.02 1.76 9.68
N ASN A 105 30.95 2.00 8.38
CA ASN A 105 32.10 2.39 7.56
C ASN A 105 32.52 3.87 7.72
N GLY A 106 31.72 4.68 8.44
CA GLY A 106 31.99 6.10 8.67
C GLY A 106 32.88 6.41 9.87
N SER A 107 33.28 5.40 10.67
CA SER A 107 34.03 5.62 11.92
C SER A 107 35.52 5.26 11.87
N PHE A 108 36.08 4.85 10.73
CA PHE A 108 37.51 4.55 10.65
C PHE A 108 38.26 5.59 9.83
N ASN A 109 38.54 6.73 10.45
CA ASN A 109 39.65 7.61 10.11
C ASN A 109 40.10 8.31 11.40
N MET A 110 41.00 7.70 12.17
CA MET A 110 41.79 8.41 13.16
C MET A 110 43.22 7.87 13.18
N THR A 111 44.10 8.77 12.72
CA THR A 111 45.56 8.86 12.87
C THR A 111 46.44 8.01 11.96
#